data_AF-A0A6H0JQG3-F1
#
_entry.id   AF-A0A6H0JQG3-F1
#
_cell.length_a   1.000
_cell.length_b   1.000
_cell.length_c   1.000
_cell.angle_alpha   90.00
_cell.angle_beta   90.00
_cell.angle_gamma   90.00
#
_symmetry.space_group_name_H-M   'P 1'
#
loop_
_entity.id
_entity.type
_entity.pdbx_description
1 polymer ?
#
loop_
_entity_poly.entity_id
_entity_poly.type
_entity_poly.pdbx_seq_one_letter_code
_entity_poly.pdbx_strand_id
1 'polypeptide(L)'
;MNAWAPTSLGGKVNYESYTGNQTKFVSQAAWFSRSIDCQNLTGKKAVVSGDATHAVSITKILAREMGIHVSRAGTYCKHDAEWFNEQLQGFCDEILITEDHTKVGDMIARTEPSAIFGTQMERHIGKRLAIPCGVISAPVHIQNFTLGYRPFPGYEGTNQIADLVYNSLTSGMEDHLLDLFGGHDTKEVITESLSTDEDLTWNLESKSELNKIPGFVRGKIKRNTEKFARREGITNITIDVPYAAKEALNA
;
A
#
# COMPACT_ATOMS: atom_id res chain seq x y z
N MET A 1 -38.72 -27.14 9.28
CA MET A 1 -39.09 -25.73 9.53
C MET A 1 -37.94 -25.10 10.30
N ASN A 2 -37.15 -24.24 9.65
CA ASN A 2 -36.04 -23.54 10.31
C ASN A 2 -36.61 -22.47 11.25
N ALA A 3 -36.38 -22.62 12.56
CA ALA A 3 -36.85 -21.70 13.61
C ALA A 3 -36.10 -20.34 13.64
N TRP A 4 -35.33 -20.03 12.59
CA TRP A 4 -34.48 -18.85 12.46
C TRP A 4 -34.79 -18.05 11.20
N ALA A 5 -36.00 -18.20 10.65
CA ALA A 5 -36.50 -17.26 9.66
C ALA A 5 -36.55 -15.87 10.31
N PRO A 6 -35.97 -14.82 9.71
CA PRO A 6 -36.03 -13.48 10.27
C PRO A 6 -37.49 -13.07 10.29
N THR A 7 -38.08 -12.99 11.48
CA THR A 7 -39.35 -12.31 11.68
C THR A 7 -39.10 -10.88 11.22
N SER A 8 -39.64 -10.49 10.06
CA SER A 8 -39.64 -9.10 9.64
C SER A 8 -40.44 -8.32 10.68
N LEU A 9 -39.76 -7.74 11.66
CA LEU A 9 -40.32 -6.77 12.58
C LEU A 9 -40.75 -5.59 11.71
N GLY A 10 -42.02 -5.59 11.28
CA GLY A 10 -42.59 -4.70 10.28
C GLY A 10 -42.70 -3.23 10.69
N GLY A 11 -41.85 -2.77 11.60
CA GLY A 11 -41.71 -1.37 11.99
C GLY A 11 -40.51 -0.71 11.29
N LYS A 12 -40.70 0.51 10.81
CA LYS A 12 -39.60 1.32 10.25
C LYS A 12 -38.73 1.82 11.42
N VAL A 13 -37.63 1.13 11.72
CA VAL A 13 -36.69 1.53 12.78
C VAL A 13 -35.66 2.51 12.20
N ASN A 14 -35.45 3.65 12.86
CA ASN A 14 -34.42 4.62 12.47
C ASN A 14 -33.11 4.33 13.23
N TYR A 15 -32.02 4.07 12.50
CA TYR A 15 -30.69 3.80 13.04
C TYR A 15 -29.73 5.00 12.99
N GLU A 16 -30.11 6.17 12.46
CA GLU A 16 -29.23 7.33 12.29
C GLU A 16 -28.58 7.81 13.59
N SER A 17 -29.33 7.82 14.69
CA SER A 17 -28.77 8.19 15.99
C SER A 17 -27.75 7.17 16.48
N TYR A 18 -28.01 5.88 16.27
CA TYR A 18 -27.07 4.82 16.61
C TYR A 18 -25.80 4.93 15.77
N THR A 19 -25.92 5.05 14.45
CA THR A 19 -24.76 5.16 13.56
C THR A 19 -23.95 6.43 13.85
N GLY A 20 -24.62 7.56 14.06
CA GLY A 20 -23.98 8.82 14.42
C GLY A 20 -23.20 8.74 15.73
N ASN A 21 -23.74 8.07 16.75
CA ASN A 21 -23.04 7.87 18.02
C ASN A 21 -21.85 6.92 17.88
N GLN A 22 -22.02 5.81 17.17
CA GLN A 22 -20.94 4.84 16.96
C GLN A 22 -19.78 5.45 16.16
N THR A 23 -20.08 6.18 15.09
CA THR A 23 -19.05 6.86 14.28
C THR A 23 -18.31 7.96 15.04
N LYS A 24 -18.94 8.63 16.01
CA LYS A 24 -18.32 9.73 16.76
C LYS A 24 -17.58 9.28 18.03
N PHE A 25 -18.07 8.24 18.69
CA PHE A 25 -17.63 7.91 20.06
C PHE A 25 -17.06 6.49 20.20
N VAL A 26 -17.23 5.61 19.21
CA VAL A 26 -16.73 4.22 19.25
C VAL A 26 -15.66 4.00 18.20
N SER A 27 -15.93 4.38 16.95
CA SER A 27 -14.93 4.37 15.89
C SER A 27 -14.06 5.63 15.98
N GLN A 28 -12.77 5.42 16.21
CA GLN A 28 -11.75 6.44 16.10
C GLN A 28 -11.30 6.67 14.67
N ALA A 29 -11.62 5.76 13.73
CA ALA A 29 -11.28 5.90 12.32
C ALA A 29 -11.84 7.19 11.70
N ALA A 30 -13.06 7.60 12.08
CA ALA A 30 -13.65 8.84 11.59
C ALA A 30 -12.91 10.10 12.08
N TRP A 31 -12.40 10.10 13.31
CA TRP A 31 -11.56 11.18 13.81
C TRP A 31 -10.16 11.12 13.17
N PHE A 32 -9.57 9.92 13.08
CA PHE A 32 -8.27 9.68 12.48
C PHE A 32 -8.21 10.16 11.03
N SER A 33 -9.24 9.89 10.22
CA SER A 33 -9.31 10.37 8.82
C SER A 33 -9.16 11.90 8.67
N ARG A 34 -9.42 12.66 9.74
CA ARG A 34 -9.33 14.12 9.79
C ARG A 34 -8.10 14.63 10.54
N SER A 35 -7.30 13.74 11.12
CA SER A 35 -6.11 14.12 11.88
C SER A 35 -4.95 14.51 10.95
N ILE A 36 -3.94 15.19 11.51
CA ILE A 36 -2.70 15.52 10.80
C ILE A 36 -1.95 14.25 10.36
N ASP A 37 -2.03 13.19 11.15
CA ASP A 37 -1.38 11.91 10.85
C ASP A 37 -1.93 11.29 9.58
N CYS A 38 -3.26 11.29 9.40
CA CYS A 38 -3.86 10.81 8.16
C CYS A 38 -3.62 11.76 6.98
N GLN A 39 -3.59 13.08 7.21
CA GLN A 39 -3.25 14.05 6.16
C GLN A 39 -1.88 13.76 5.53
N ASN A 40 -0.90 13.35 6.33
CA ASN A 40 0.44 12.95 5.85
C ASN A 40 0.42 11.71 4.95
N LEU A 41 -0.66 10.92 4.95
CA LEU A 41 -0.84 9.76 4.07
C LEU A 41 -1.44 10.13 2.72
N THR A 42 -2.03 11.31 2.59
CA THR A 42 -2.75 11.75 1.38
C THR A 42 -1.85 11.66 0.15
N GLY A 43 -2.36 11.04 -0.92
CA GLY A 43 -1.64 10.90 -2.18
C GLY A 43 -0.50 9.87 -2.18
N LYS A 44 -0.16 9.26 -1.04
CA LYS A 44 0.76 8.12 -1.03
C LYS A 44 0.16 7.00 -1.87
N LYS A 45 1.00 6.33 -2.65
CA LYS A 45 0.56 5.26 -3.54
C LYS A 45 0.45 3.95 -2.79
N ALA A 46 -0.64 3.23 -2.97
CA ALA A 46 -0.85 1.89 -2.43
C ALA A 46 -1.23 0.90 -3.53
N VAL A 47 -0.92 -0.37 -3.28
CA VAL A 47 -1.42 -1.51 -4.06
C VAL A 47 -2.23 -2.41 -3.14
N VAL A 48 -3.40 -2.86 -3.60
CA VAL A 48 -4.29 -3.75 -2.86
C VAL A 48 -4.44 -5.08 -3.61
N SER A 49 -4.36 -6.23 -2.93
CA SER A 49 -4.58 -7.56 -3.54
C SER A 49 -5.16 -8.54 -2.53
N GLY A 50 -6.22 -9.28 -2.85
CA GLY A 50 -6.78 -10.27 -1.92
C GLY A 50 -8.04 -10.96 -2.45
N ASP A 51 -8.82 -11.59 -1.57
CA ASP A 51 -10.19 -11.95 -1.94
C ASP A 51 -11.01 -10.71 -2.30
N ALA A 52 -12.10 -10.91 -3.02
CA ALA A 52 -12.93 -9.83 -3.54
C ALA A 52 -13.44 -8.90 -2.42
N THR A 53 -13.92 -9.45 -1.31
CA THR A 53 -14.52 -8.69 -0.20
C THR A 53 -13.53 -7.76 0.47
N HIS A 54 -12.37 -8.28 0.88
CA HIS A 54 -11.36 -7.51 1.60
C HIS A 54 -10.68 -6.51 0.67
N ALA A 55 -10.33 -6.93 -0.55
CA ALA A 55 -9.68 -6.01 -1.50
C ALA A 55 -10.61 -4.84 -1.90
N VAL A 56 -11.90 -5.08 -2.11
CA VAL A 56 -12.88 -4.00 -2.36
C VAL A 56 -13.00 -3.07 -1.16
N SER A 57 -13.19 -3.64 0.04
CA SER A 57 -13.42 -2.86 1.26
C SER A 57 -12.21 -1.98 1.59
N ILE A 58 -11.00 -2.55 1.55
CA ILE A 58 -9.76 -1.83 1.83
C ILE A 58 -9.50 -0.76 0.77
N THR A 59 -9.70 -1.06 -0.52
CA THR A 59 -9.52 -0.07 -1.60
C THR A 59 -10.40 1.16 -1.38
N LYS A 60 -11.67 0.95 -1.02
CA LYS A 60 -12.61 2.05 -0.75
C LYS A 60 -12.23 2.85 0.49
N ILE A 61 -11.81 2.19 1.58
CA ILE A 61 -11.36 2.87 2.80
C ILE A 61 -10.13 3.74 2.50
N LEU A 62 -9.11 3.18 1.84
CA LEU A 62 -7.91 3.91 1.47
C LEU A 62 -8.23 5.15 0.61
N ALA A 63 -9.04 4.96 -0.44
CA ALA A 63 -9.35 6.03 -1.38
C ALA A 63 -10.30 7.10 -0.80
N ARG A 64 -11.41 6.68 -0.18
CA ARG A 64 -12.47 7.61 0.26
C ARG A 64 -12.25 8.18 1.65
N GLU A 65 -11.69 7.40 2.56
CA GLU A 65 -11.62 7.78 3.97
C GLU A 65 -10.23 8.26 4.37
N MET A 66 -9.16 7.81 3.69
CA MET A 66 -7.79 8.16 4.07
C MET A 66 -7.03 8.97 3.02
N GLY A 67 -7.65 9.27 1.87
CA GLY A 67 -7.04 10.07 0.80
C GLY A 67 -5.82 9.42 0.14
N ILE A 68 -5.64 8.11 0.31
CA ILE A 68 -4.53 7.34 -0.26
C ILE A 68 -4.83 7.02 -1.73
N HIS A 69 -3.81 7.16 -2.59
CA HIS A 69 -3.94 6.86 -4.01
C HIS A 69 -3.78 5.36 -4.25
N VAL A 70 -4.88 4.64 -4.49
CA VAL A 70 -4.81 3.22 -4.84
C VAL A 70 -4.47 3.09 -6.31
N SER A 71 -3.19 2.86 -6.62
CA SER A 71 -2.76 2.77 -8.01
C SER A 71 -3.25 1.48 -8.67
N ARG A 72 -3.18 0.35 -7.95
CA ARG A 72 -3.68 -0.94 -8.44
C ARG A 72 -4.48 -1.65 -7.37
N ALA A 73 -5.59 -2.25 -7.77
CA ALA A 73 -6.36 -3.15 -6.92
C ALA A 73 -6.53 -4.50 -7.64
N GLY A 74 -6.37 -5.59 -6.93
CA GLY A 74 -6.43 -6.92 -7.52
C GLY A 74 -7.19 -7.92 -6.69
N THR A 75 -7.67 -8.96 -7.36
CA THR A 75 -8.26 -10.12 -6.70
C THR A 75 -7.90 -11.42 -7.40
N TYR A 76 -7.77 -12.49 -6.59
CA TYR A 76 -7.67 -13.85 -7.09
C TYR A 76 -9.05 -14.51 -7.29
N CYS A 77 -10.15 -13.89 -6.85
CA CYS A 77 -11.51 -14.41 -7.00
C CYS A 77 -12.04 -14.19 -8.43
N LYS A 78 -11.57 -14.99 -9.40
CA LYS A 78 -11.97 -14.88 -10.81
C LYS A 78 -13.48 -15.01 -11.05
N HIS A 79 -14.17 -15.76 -10.20
CA HIS A 79 -15.62 -15.98 -10.31
C HIS A 79 -16.45 -14.73 -9.99
N ASP A 80 -15.92 -13.82 -9.17
CA ASP A 80 -16.57 -12.56 -8.78
C ASP A 80 -16.01 -11.35 -9.55
N ALA A 81 -15.35 -11.59 -10.70
CA ALA A 81 -14.66 -10.57 -11.47
C ALA A 81 -15.56 -9.39 -11.86
N GLU A 82 -16.79 -9.66 -12.30
CA GLU A 82 -17.73 -8.62 -12.71
C GLU A 82 -18.10 -7.71 -11.53
N TRP A 83 -18.47 -8.32 -10.40
CA TRP A 83 -18.78 -7.60 -9.16
C TRP A 83 -17.57 -6.80 -8.67
N PHE A 84 -16.37 -7.37 -8.71
CA PHE A 84 -15.15 -6.69 -8.28
C PHE A 84 -14.88 -5.43 -9.10
N ASN A 85 -15.02 -5.50 -10.44
CA ASN A 85 -14.85 -4.36 -11.32
C ASN A 85 -15.89 -3.27 -11.05
N GLU A 86 -17.16 -3.65 -10.91
CA GLU A 86 -18.24 -2.71 -10.59
C GLU A 86 -17.97 -1.97 -9.28
N GLN A 87 -17.56 -2.69 -8.24
CA GLN A 87 -17.33 -2.11 -6.93
C GLN A 87 -16.14 -1.13 -6.89
N LEU A 88 -15.15 -1.31 -7.76
CA LEU A 88 -13.92 -0.51 -7.76
C LEU A 88 -13.90 0.63 -8.79
N GLN A 89 -14.99 0.81 -9.54
CA GLN A 89 -15.11 1.89 -10.49
C GLN A 89 -14.87 3.26 -9.80
N GLY A 90 -13.82 3.96 -10.23
CA GLY A 90 -13.45 5.27 -9.69
C GLY A 90 -12.67 5.26 -8.37
N PHE A 91 -12.24 4.08 -7.87
CA PHE A 91 -11.46 3.97 -6.63
C PHE A 91 -9.99 3.59 -6.83
N CYS A 92 -9.61 3.12 -8.02
CA CYS A 92 -8.22 2.80 -8.36
C CYS A 92 -7.92 3.04 -9.86
N ASP A 93 -6.65 3.15 -10.23
CA ASP A 93 -6.26 3.40 -11.63
C ASP A 93 -6.44 2.15 -12.51
N GLU A 94 -6.06 0.98 -12.00
CA GLU A 94 -6.08 -0.27 -12.76
C GLU A 94 -6.44 -1.48 -11.89
N ILE A 95 -7.20 -2.40 -12.48
CA ILE A 95 -7.66 -3.62 -11.83
C ILE A 95 -6.89 -4.83 -12.37
N LEU A 96 -6.42 -5.71 -11.49
CA LEU A 96 -5.73 -6.96 -11.84
C LEU A 96 -6.44 -8.18 -11.27
N ILE A 97 -7.03 -9.00 -12.15
CA ILE A 97 -7.69 -10.26 -11.77
C ILE A 97 -6.77 -11.43 -12.11
N THR A 98 -6.17 -12.05 -11.10
CA THR A 98 -5.19 -13.13 -11.29
C THR A 98 -4.99 -13.97 -10.03
N GLU A 99 -4.76 -15.26 -10.21
CA GLU A 99 -4.29 -16.18 -9.15
C GLU A 99 -2.76 -16.37 -9.21
N ASP A 100 -2.12 -15.84 -10.26
CA ASP A 100 -0.68 -15.95 -10.49
C ASP A 100 0.06 -14.86 -9.69
N HIS A 101 0.76 -15.29 -8.63
CA HIS A 101 1.53 -14.42 -7.76
C HIS A 101 2.71 -13.74 -8.47
N THR A 102 3.21 -14.29 -9.59
CA THR A 102 4.30 -13.67 -10.35
C THR A 102 3.82 -12.38 -11.01
N LYS A 103 2.63 -12.39 -11.60
CA LYS A 103 1.98 -11.19 -12.16
C LYS A 103 1.71 -10.12 -11.12
N VAL A 104 1.29 -10.53 -9.92
CA VAL A 104 1.11 -9.59 -8.79
C VAL A 104 2.45 -8.99 -8.37
N GLY A 105 3.50 -9.82 -8.28
CA GLY A 105 4.86 -9.37 -7.95
C GLY A 105 5.42 -8.39 -8.98
N ASP A 106 5.28 -8.69 -10.26
CA ASP A 106 5.70 -7.81 -11.35
C ASP A 106 4.95 -6.49 -11.34
N MET A 107 3.64 -6.54 -11.07
CA MET A 107 2.81 -5.34 -10.95
C MET A 107 3.28 -4.46 -9.78
N ILE A 108 3.51 -5.05 -8.61
CA ILE A 108 4.01 -4.31 -7.44
C ILE A 108 5.38 -3.71 -7.73
N ALA A 109 6.28 -4.47 -8.36
CA ALA A 109 7.62 -4.01 -8.71
C ALA A 109 7.60 -2.83 -9.71
N ARG A 110 6.65 -2.83 -10.66
CA ARG A 110 6.45 -1.73 -11.62
C ARG A 110 5.80 -0.50 -10.97
N THR A 111 4.85 -0.69 -10.07
CA THR A 111 4.10 0.40 -9.45
C THR A 111 4.90 1.12 -8.36
N GLU A 112 5.79 0.41 -7.66
CA GLU A 112 6.59 0.93 -6.54
C GLU A 112 5.74 1.73 -5.53
N PRO A 113 4.73 1.09 -4.92
CA PRO A 113 3.88 1.74 -3.94
C PRO A 113 4.63 2.03 -2.64
N SER A 114 4.11 2.98 -1.87
CA SER A 114 4.57 3.27 -0.51
C SER A 114 4.17 2.19 0.49
N ALA A 115 3.08 1.47 0.23
CA ALA A 115 2.67 0.30 1.02
C ALA A 115 1.86 -0.69 0.17
N ILE A 116 1.88 -1.95 0.57
CA ILE A 116 1.08 -3.02 -0.01
C ILE A 116 0.04 -3.48 1.02
N PHE A 117 -1.20 -3.69 0.59
CA PHE A 117 -2.24 -4.30 1.39
C PHE A 117 -2.68 -5.58 0.71
N GLY A 118 -2.23 -6.73 1.20
CA GLY A 118 -2.61 -7.97 0.55
C GLY A 118 -2.55 -9.23 1.38
N THR A 119 -2.16 -10.34 0.79
CA THR A 119 -2.08 -11.63 1.47
C THR A 119 -0.68 -11.85 2.02
N GLN A 120 -0.44 -13.01 2.62
CA GLN A 120 0.90 -13.38 3.02
C GLN A 120 1.88 -13.50 1.84
N MET A 121 1.40 -13.77 0.62
CA MET A 121 2.25 -13.77 -0.58
C MET A 121 2.76 -12.37 -0.89
N GLU A 122 1.89 -11.35 -0.85
CA GLU A 122 2.28 -9.96 -1.04
C GLU A 122 3.23 -9.47 0.04
N ARG A 123 3.13 -9.97 1.27
CA ARG A 123 4.11 -9.67 2.33
C ARG A 123 5.51 -10.16 1.95
N HIS A 124 5.64 -11.35 1.35
CA HIS A 124 6.94 -11.85 0.88
C HIS A 124 7.48 -11.01 -0.28
N ILE A 125 6.62 -10.60 -1.22
CA ILE A 125 6.98 -9.68 -2.31
C ILE A 125 7.47 -8.34 -1.74
N GLY A 126 6.73 -7.78 -0.78
CA GLY A 126 7.08 -6.52 -0.11
C GLY A 126 8.43 -6.60 0.59
N LYS A 127 8.71 -7.67 1.34
CA LYS A 127 10.03 -7.92 1.95
C LYS A 127 11.17 -7.90 0.92
N ARG A 128 10.98 -8.57 -0.22
CA ARG A 128 11.99 -8.61 -1.30
C ARG A 128 12.23 -7.22 -1.92
N LEU A 129 11.19 -6.39 -1.98
CA LEU A 129 11.23 -5.05 -2.58
C LEU A 129 11.47 -3.93 -1.56
N ALA A 130 11.66 -4.25 -0.28
CA ALA A 130 11.71 -3.29 0.83
C ALA A 130 10.47 -2.35 0.88
N ILE A 131 9.28 -2.90 0.62
CA ILE A 131 8.00 -2.19 0.70
C ILE A 131 7.20 -2.77 1.87
N PRO A 132 6.70 -1.94 2.80
CA PRO A 132 5.91 -2.42 3.92
C PRO A 132 4.57 -3.01 3.45
N CYS A 133 4.10 -4.02 4.18
CA CYS A 133 2.89 -4.75 3.82
C CYS A 133 1.98 -5.02 5.02
N GLY A 134 0.72 -4.59 4.88
CA GLY A 134 -0.39 -5.00 5.74
C GLY A 134 -1.10 -6.22 5.16
N VAL A 135 -1.34 -7.26 5.98
CA VAL A 135 -2.06 -8.46 5.52
C VAL A 135 -3.56 -8.27 5.79
N ILE A 136 -4.37 -8.31 4.74
CA ILE A 136 -5.80 -7.99 4.75
C ILE A 136 -6.71 -9.17 4.38
N SER A 137 -6.17 -10.24 3.80
CA SER A 137 -6.95 -11.36 3.28
C SER A 137 -6.15 -12.66 3.30
N ALA A 138 -6.85 -13.80 3.27
CA ALA A 138 -6.26 -15.11 3.05
C ALA A 138 -5.57 -15.18 1.66
N PRO A 139 -4.56 -16.04 1.47
CA PRO A 139 -3.90 -16.90 2.47
C PRO A 139 -3.09 -16.12 3.52
N VAL A 140 -3.10 -16.61 4.76
CA VAL A 140 -2.45 -15.98 5.93
C VAL A 140 -1.55 -16.95 6.69
N HIS A 141 -0.76 -16.45 7.65
CA HIS A 141 -0.03 -17.27 8.62
C HIS A 141 -0.64 -17.18 10.03
N ILE A 142 -0.10 -17.97 10.97
CA ILE A 142 -0.52 -18.02 12.38
C ILE A 142 -0.56 -16.64 13.05
N GLN A 143 0.30 -15.69 12.62
CA GLN A 143 0.33 -14.32 13.13
C GLN A 143 -0.98 -13.55 12.89
N ASN A 144 -1.76 -13.95 11.90
CA ASN A 144 -3.07 -13.36 11.58
C ASN A 144 -4.23 -14.03 12.34
N PHE A 145 -3.97 -15.13 13.06
CA PHE A 145 -4.93 -15.75 13.98
C PHE A 145 -4.64 -15.23 15.40
N THR A 146 -5.01 -13.96 15.62
CA THR A 146 -4.63 -13.24 16.82
C THR A 146 -5.40 -13.72 18.05
N LEU A 147 -4.71 -13.86 19.19
CA LEU A 147 -5.37 -14.13 20.47
C LEU A 147 -6.16 -12.92 20.99
N GLY A 148 -5.72 -11.71 20.62
CA GLY A 148 -6.44 -10.46 20.91
C GLY A 148 -7.59 -10.22 19.94
N TYR A 149 -8.56 -9.41 20.37
CA TYR A 149 -9.71 -9.03 19.56
C TYR A 149 -9.29 -8.07 18.45
N ARG A 150 -9.22 -8.57 17.21
CA ARG A 150 -8.87 -7.79 16.01
C ARG A 150 -9.87 -8.04 14.87
N PRO A 151 -11.13 -7.58 15.00
CA PRO A 151 -12.09 -7.70 13.91
C PRO A 151 -11.66 -6.83 12.72
N PHE A 152 -12.07 -7.21 11.51
CA PHE A 152 -12.17 -6.31 10.37
C PHE A 152 -13.56 -5.68 10.21
N PRO A 153 -14.68 -6.37 10.48
CA PRO A 153 -16.01 -5.77 10.36
C PRO A 153 -16.41 -4.96 11.60
N GLY A 154 -17.40 -4.08 11.41
CA GLY A 154 -18.00 -3.28 12.47
C GLY A 154 -17.16 -2.09 12.90
N TYR A 155 -17.66 -1.31 13.88
CA TYR A 155 -17.02 -0.07 14.32
C TYR A 155 -15.63 -0.30 14.91
N GLU A 156 -15.43 -1.36 15.70
CA GLU A 156 -14.08 -1.70 16.18
C GLU A 156 -13.17 -2.15 15.03
N GLY A 157 -13.71 -2.82 14.01
CA GLY A 157 -12.93 -3.20 12.84
C GLY A 157 -12.37 -2.01 12.07
N THR A 158 -13.09 -0.89 12.03
CA THR A 158 -12.56 0.34 11.44
C THR A 158 -11.33 0.87 12.18
N ASN A 159 -11.27 0.70 13.51
CA ASN A 159 -10.10 1.09 14.31
C ASN A 159 -8.90 0.20 13.96
N GLN A 160 -9.12 -1.12 13.89
CA GLN A 160 -8.08 -2.08 13.53
C GLN A 160 -7.54 -1.86 12.11
N ILE A 161 -8.41 -1.49 11.16
CA ILE A 161 -8.01 -1.16 9.79
C ILE A 161 -7.20 0.15 9.77
N ALA A 162 -7.63 1.18 10.51
CA ALA A 162 -6.88 2.43 10.60
C ALA A 162 -5.47 2.22 11.15
N ASP A 163 -5.34 1.46 12.24
CA ASP A 163 -4.04 1.09 12.80
C ASP A 163 -3.19 0.29 11.81
N LEU A 164 -3.78 -0.68 11.10
CA LEU A 164 -3.09 -1.47 10.08
C LEU A 164 -2.53 -0.58 8.96
N VAL A 165 -3.33 0.36 8.46
CA VAL A 165 -2.94 1.27 7.38
C VAL A 165 -1.86 2.23 7.84
N TYR A 166 -2.07 2.88 8.99
CA TYR A 166 -1.12 3.84 9.54
C TYR A 166 0.23 3.18 9.78
N ASN A 167 0.27 2.07 10.53
CA ASN A 167 1.50 1.35 10.85
C ASN A 167 2.22 0.86 9.59
N SER A 168 1.49 0.39 8.57
CA SER A 168 2.11 -0.05 7.31
C SER A 168 2.79 1.11 6.58
N LEU A 169 2.23 2.32 6.62
CA LEU A 169 2.80 3.48 5.92
C LEU A 169 3.86 4.22 6.75
N THR A 170 3.79 4.18 8.08
CA THR A 170 4.77 4.82 8.98
C THR A 170 5.99 3.96 9.24
N SER A 171 5.87 2.62 9.33
CA SER A 171 7.06 1.77 9.51
C SER A 171 8.08 1.97 8.39
N GLY A 172 7.63 2.13 7.14
CA GLY A 172 8.55 2.47 6.04
C GLY A 172 9.24 3.83 6.20
N MET A 173 8.61 4.77 6.89
CA MET A 173 9.20 6.08 7.21
C MET A 173 10.18 6.00 8.39
N GLU A 174 9.86 5.23 9.43
CA GLU A 174 10.70 5.04 10.61
C GLU A 174 12.00 4.28 10.29
N ASP A 175 11.91 3.18 9.53
CA ASP A 175 13.08 2.43 9.06
C ASP A 175 14.07 3.34 8.33
N HIS A 176 13.54 4.31 7.58
CA HIS A 176 14.37 5.31 6.94
C HIS A 176 15.01 6.31 7.91
N LEU A 177 14.25 6.84 8.88
CA LEU A 177 14.82 7.77 9.85
C LEU A 177 15.99 7.11 10.57
N LEU A 178 15.87 5.81 10.89
CA LEU A 178 16.96 5.03 11.44
C LEU A 178 18.16 4.90 10.48
N ASP A 179 17.95 4.66 9.19
CA ASP A 179 19.04 4.66 8.20
C ASP A 179 19.73 6.03 8.07
N LEU A 180 18.97 7.12 8.13
CA LEU A 180 19.49 8.48 7.97
C LEU A 180 20.29 8.96 9.19
N PHE A 181 19.86 8.56 10.39
CA PHE A 181 20.53 8.90 11.65
C PHE A 181 21.50 7.82 12.16
N GLY A 182 21.71 6.75 11.39
CA GLY A 182 22.71 5.71 11.66
C GLY A 182 22.37 4.76 12.83
N GLY A 183 21.08 4.49 13.05
CA GLY A 183 20.58 3.75 14.21
C GLY A 183 20.49 2.22 14.06
N HIS A 184 20.59 1.67 12.84
CA HIS A 184 20.66 0.22 12.63
C HIS A 184 22.11 -0.27 12.73
N ASP A 185 22.33 -1.41 13.41
CA ASP A 185 23.50 -2.25 13.13
C ASP A 185 23.55 -2.44 11.61
N THR A 186 24.57 -1.88 10.97
CA THR A 186 24.73 -1.81 9.52
C THR A 186 24.91 -3.22 8.94
N LYS A 187 23.85 -4.01 8.88
CA LYS A 187 23.75 -5.05 7.87
C LYS A 187 23.55 -4.28 6.59
N GLU A 188 24.63 -4.14 5.83
CA GLU A 188 24.56 -3.79 4.42
C GLU A 188 23.47 -4.68 3.81
N VAL A 189 22.27 -4.13 3.65
CA VAL A 189 21.25 -4.77 2.84
C VAL A 189 21.82 -4.65 1.45
N ILE A 190 22.46 -5.72 1.02
CA ILE A 190 22.85 -5.93 -0.36
C ILE A 190 21.53 -5.96 -1.12
N THR A 191 21.03 -4.78 -1.48
CA THR A 191 20.03 -4.63 -2.51
C THR A 191 20.74 -5.03 -3.80
N GLU A 192 20.83 -6.33 -4.05
CA GLU A 192 20.86 -6.83 -5.42
C GLU A 192 19.52 -6.43 -6.03
N SER A 193 19.45 -5.18 -6.48
CA SER A 193 18.47 -4.78 -7.44
C SER A 193 18.64 -5.73 -8.62
N LEU A 194 17.57 -6.45 -8.97
CA LEU A 194 17.36 -7.05 -10.29
C LEU A 194 17.38 -5.93 -11.36
N SER A 195 18.50 -5.24 -11.51
CA SER A 195 18.80 -4.37 -12.63
C SER A 195 19.50 -5.24 -13.66
N THR A 196 18.75 -5.70 -14.65
CA THR A 196 19.26 -6.30 -15.89
C THR A 196 19.94 -5.25 -16.78
N ASP A 197 20.60 -4.24 -16.22
CA ASP A 197 20.98 -3.02 -16.93
C ASP A 197 22.50 -2.79 -16.89
N GLU A 198 23.19 -3.39 -17.85
CA GLU A 198 24.63 -3.23 -18.09
C GLU A 198 25.00 -1.88 -18.74
N ASP A 199 24.03 -1.05 -19.13
CA ASP A 199 24.26 0.12 -20.01
C ASP A 199 24.40 1.48 -19.31
N LEU A 200 24.17 1.57 -17.99
CA LEU A 200 24.19 2.84 -17.24
C LEU A 200 25.24 2.84 -16.14
N THR A 201 26.13 3.84 -16.15
CA THR A 201 27.17 4.01 -15.13
C THR A 201 26.85 5.17 -14.20
N TRP A 202 26.73 4.91 -12.90
CA TRP A 202 26.61 5.95 -11.87
C TRP A 202 28.00 6.41 -11.43
N ASN A 203 28.28 7.72 -11.51
CA ASN A 203 29.52 8.26 -10.96
C ASN A 203 29.51 8.21 -9.41
N LEU A 204 30.68 8.34 -8.79
CA LEU A 204 30.82 8.20 -7.33
C LEU A 204 29.97 9.22 -6.55
N GLU A 205 29.92 10.46 -7.03
CA GLU A 205 29.20 11.57 -6.41
C GLU A 205 27.68 11.36 -6.47
N SER A 206 27.12 10.99 -7.62
CA SER A 206 25.68 10.72 -7.78
C SER A 206 25.26 9.50 -6.97
N LYS A 207 26.10 8.47 -6.87
CA LYS A 207 25.84 7.30 -6.03
C LYS A 207 25.83 7.68 -4.55
N SER A 208 26.73 8.56 -4.12
CA SER A 208 26.74 9.12 -2.76
C SER A 208 25.46 9.91 -2.48
N GLU A 209 25.02 10.76 -3.41
CA GLU A 209 23.79 11.54 -3.28
C GLU A 209 22.55 10.63 -3.25
N LEU A 210 22.49 9.61 -4.10
CA LEU A 210 21.44 8.60 -4.08
C LEU A 210 21.39 7.84 -2.75
N ASN A 211 22.53 7.58 -2.11
CA ASN A 211 22.56 6.90 -0.82
C ASN A 211 21.98 7.76 0.32
N LYS A 212 22.00 9.09 0.21
CA LYS A 212 21.33 9.99 1.16
C LYS A 212 19.80 9.91 1.08
N ILE A 213 19.26 9.41 -0.04
CA ILE A 213 17.82 9.28 -0.26
C ILE A 213 17.24 8.11 0.55
N PRO A 214 16.02 8.26 1.11
CA PRO A 214 15.33 7.19 1.82
C PRO A 214 15.20 5.87 1.10
N GLY A 215 15.56 4.75 1.75
CA GLY A 215 15.55 3.40 1.16
C GLY A 215 14.25 3.03 0.43
N PHE A 216 13.09 3.29 1.07
CA PHE A 216 11.76 3.00 0.51
C PHE A 216 11.39 3.82 -0.73
N VAL A 217 12.03 4.98 -0.98
CA VAL A 217 11.92 5.70 -2.26
C VAL A 217 13.21 5.62 -3.10
N ARG A 218 14.34 5.17 -2.55
CA ARG A 218 15.64 5.17 -3.20
C ARG A 218 15.61 4.30 -4.45
N GLY A 219 15.02 3.10 -4.35
CA GLY A 219 14.83 2.23 -5.51
C GLY A 219 14.04 2.92 -6.63
N LYS A 220 12.94 3.59 -6.26
CA LYS A 220 12.09 4.36 -7.16
C LYS A 220 12.82 5.55 -7.79
N ILE A 221 13.57 6.32 -7.00
CA ILE A 221 14.34 7.45 -7.50
C ILE A 221 15.45 6.96 -8.42
N LYS A 222 16.19 5.92 -8.05
CA LYS A 222 17.21 5.28 -8.91
C LYS A 222 16.62 4.90 -10.26
N ARG A 223 15.52 4.14 -10.27
CA ARG A 223 14.87 3.68 -11.52
C ARG A 223 14.29 4.84 -12.33
N ASN A 224 13.71 5.85 -11.68
CA ASN A 224 13.21 7.05 -12.37
C ASN A 224 14.34 7.85 -13.03
N THR A 225 15.45 8.04 -12.32
CA THR A 225 16.66 8.68 -12.87
C THR A 225 17.19 7.88 -14.05
N GLU A 226 17.30 6.56 -13.93
CA GLU A 226 17.76 5.69 -15.02
C GLU A 226 16.78 5.70 -16.22
N LYS A 227 15.47 5.78 -15.96
CA LYS A 227 14.45 5.89 -17.02
C LYS A 227 14.53 7.24 -17.74
N PHE A 228 14.79 8.32 -17.01
CA PHE A 228 15.05 9.65 -17.57
C PHE A 228 16.34 9.66 -18.39
N ALA A 229 17.44 9.14 -17.83
CA ALA A 229 18.73 9.06 -18.50
C ALA A 229 18.63 8.35 -19.85
N ARG A 230 17.93 7.21 -19.92
CA ARG A 230 17.68 6.51 -21.20
C ARG A 230 16.90 7.34 -22.21
N ARG A 231 15.90 8.11 -21.77
CA ARG A 231 15.08 8.96 -22.65
C ARG A 231 15.92 10.07 -23.28
N GLU A 232 16.83 10.64 -22.51
CA GLU A 232 17.73 11.72 -22.94
C GLU A 232 19.04 11.21 -23.56
N GLY A 233 19.23 9.89 -23.67
CA GLY A 233 20.44 9.29 -24.23
C GLY A 233 21.69 9.45 -23.34
N ILE A 234 21.52 9.64 -22.04
CA ILE A 234 22.59 9.80 -21.05
C ILE A 234 23.02 8.42 -20.55
N THR A 235 24.30 8.08 -20.73
CA THR A 235 24.89 6.80 -20.28
C THR A 235 25.63 6.90 -18.94
N ASN A 236 26.18 8.07 -18.63
CA ASN A 236 26.88 8.35 -17.38
C ASN A 236 26.03 9.27 -16.50
N ILE A 237 25.54 8.74 -15.38
CA ILE A 237 24.67 9.46 -14.44
C ILE A 237 25.56 10.29 -13.51
N THR A 238 25.56 11.60 -13.75
CA THR A 238 26.19 12.63 -12.92
C THR A 238 25.18 13.22 -11.92
N ILE A 239 25.63 14.08 -11.01
CA ILE A 239 24.83 14.56 -9.88
C ILE A 239 23.59 15.37 -10.31
N ASP A 240 23.64 16.01 -11.47
CA ASP A 240 22.59 16.82 -12.08
C ASP A 240 21.43 15.97 -12.65
N VAL A 241 21.71 14.75 -13.11
CA VAL A 241 20.71 13.88 -13.75
C VAL A 241 19.56 13.50 -12.80
N PRO A 242 19.81 13.09 -11.53
CA PRO A 242 18.74 12.88 -10.55
C PRO A 242 17.86 14.12 -10.30
N TYR A 243 18.44 15.33 -10.27
CA TYR A 243 17.67 16.56 -10.07
C TYR A 243 16.81 16.87 -11.30
N ALA A 244 17.37 16.78 -12.50
CA ALA A 244 16.64 16.96 -13.75
C ALA A 244 15.49 15.95 -13.89
N ALA A 245 15.74 14.68 -13.54
CA ALA A 245 14.71 13.63 -13.54
C ALA A 245 13.57 13.93 -12.55
N LYS A 246 13.89 14.49 -11.39
CA LYS A 246 12.89 14.90 -10.39
C LYS A 246 12.03 16.07 -10.88
N GLU A 247 12.63 17.06 -11.52
CA GLU A 247 11.89 18.19 -12.12
C GLU A 247 10.95 17.72 -13.22
N ALA A 248 11.40 16.81 -14.09
CA ALA A 248 10.60 16.25 -15.18
C ALA A 248 9.43 15.35 -14.72
N LEU A 249 9.42 14.90 -13.46
CA LEU A 249 8.32 14.12 -12.88
C LEU A 249 7.24 14.99 -12.22
N ASN A 250 7.59 16.23 -11.88
CA ASN A 250 6.68 17.19 -11.24
C ASN A 250 6.07 18.19 -12.26
N ALA A 251 6.55 18.17 -13.51
CA ALA A 251 6.01 18.90 -14.65
C ALA A 251 4.90 18.10 -15.35
#